data_AF-A0A7W0RGT3-F1
#
_entry.id   AF-A0A7W0RGT3-F1
#
_cell.length_a   1.000
_cell.length_b   1.000
_cell.length_c   1.000
_cell.angle_alpha   90.00
_cell.angle_beta   90.00
_cell.angle_gamma   90.00
#
_symmetry.space_group_name_H-M   'P 1'
#
loop_
_entity.id
_entity.type
_entity.pdbx_description
1 polymer ?
#
loop_
_entity_poly.entity_id
_entity_poly.type
_entity_poly.pdbx_seq_one_letter_code
_entity_poly.pdbx_strand_id
1 'polypeptide(L)' 'MSGQECPVCKTAVPHTDGEQTECANCDAKLTRGDEGAWVLAGDAPAG' A
#
# COMPACT_ATOMS: atom_id res chain seq x y z
N MET A 1 -7.22 -16.31 2.03
CA MET A 1 -7.02 -15.21 1.07
C MET A 1 -6.85 -13.95 1.90
N SER A 2 -5.61 -13.56 2.20
CA SER A 2 -5.33 -12.36 3.00
C SER A 2 -4.99 -11.23 2.03
N GLY A 3 -6.00 -10.47 1.60
CA GLY A 3 -5.77 -9.22 0.86
C GLY A 3 -5.14 -8.19 1.80
N GLN A 4 -4.12 -7.47 1.35
CA GLN A 4 -3.52 -6.41 2.17
C GLN A 4 -4.45 -5.20 2.20
N GLU A 5 -4.58 -4.57 3.37
CA GLU A 5 -5.48 -3.42 3.57
C GLU A 5 -4.73 -2.10 3.49
N CYS A 6 -5.40 -1.05 3.03
CA CYS A 6 -4.86 0.29 2.99
C CYS A 6 -4.69 0.81 4.43
N PRO A 7 -3.52 1.32 4.83
CA PRO A 7 -3.30 1.83 6.18
C PRO A 7 -4.18 3.05 6.51
N VAL A 8 -4.64 3.79 5.50
CA VAL A 8 -5.45 5.02 5.66
C VAL A 8 -6.92 4.70 5.89
N CYS A 9 -7.53 3.96 4.97
CA CYS A 9 -8.98 3.76 4.94
C CYS A 9 -9.41 2.33 5.28
N LYS A 10 -8.48 1.42 5.54
CA LYS A 10 -8.71 -0.01 5.81
C LYS A 10 -9.47 -0.75 4.71
N THR A 11 -9.52 -0.18 3.50
CA THR A 11 -10.07 -0.88 2.33
C THR A 11 -9.05 -1.86 1.77
N ALA A 12 -9.53 -2.99 1.24
CA ALA A 12 -8.69 -3.95 0.54
C ALA A 12 -7.96 -3.27 -0.63
N VAL A 13 -6.63 -3.39 -0.64
CA VAL A 13 -5.79 -2.94 -1.74
C VAL A 13 -5.77 -4.06 -2.77
N PRO A 14 -5.99 -3.76 -4.07
CA PRO A 14 -5.89 -4.78 -5.10
C PRO A 14 -4.50 -5.43 -5.06
N HIS A 15 -4.44 -6.76 -5.26
CA HIS A 15 -3.16 -7.43 -5.40
C HIS A 15 -2.47 -6.88 -6.64
N THR A 16 -1.37 -6.15 -6.43
CA THR A 16 -0.50 -5.69 -7.50
C THR A 16 0.91 -6.20 -7.22
N ASP A 17 1.60 -6.61 -8.27
CA ASP A 17 2.98 -7.08 -8.22
C ASP A 17 3.99 -5.92 -8.28
N GLY A 18 3.51 -4.68 -8.32
CA GLY A 18 4.35 -3.47 -8.30
C GLY A 18 4.81 -3.05 -6.90
N GLU A 19 5.89 -2.28 -6.84
CA GLU A 19 6.41 -1.69 -5.60
C GLU A 19 5.52 -0.54 -5.09
N GLN A 20 4.75 0.08 -5.98
CA GLN A 20 3.84 1.19 -5.67
C GLN A 20 2.44 0.91 -6.23
N THR A 21 1.43 1.37 -5.49
CA THR A 21 0.03 1.28 -5.88
C THR A 21 -0.77 2.45 -5.33
N GLU A 22 -1.99 2.64 -5.79
CA GLU A 22 -2.88 3.68 -5.31
C GLU A 22 -4.16 3.04 -4.77
N CYS A 23 -4.61 3.48 -3.60
CA CYS A 23 -5.83 2.96 -3.01
C CYS A 23 -7.05 3.52 -3.73
N ALA A 24 -7.82 2.67 -4.41
CA ALA A 24 -9.02 3.10 -5.15
C ALA A 24 -10.15 3.72 -4.31
N ASN A 25 -10.09 3.62 -2.97
CA ASN A 25 -11.11 4.20 -2.08
C ASN A 25 -10.75 5.59 -1.53
N CYS A 26 -9.46 5.88 -1.38
CA CYS A 26 -9.01 7.15 -0.77
C CYS A 26 -7.91 7.85 -1.57
N ASP A 27 -7.58 7.31 -2.74
CA ASP A 27 -6.52 7.77 -3.65
C ASP A 27 -5.15 7.93 -2.97
N ALA A 28 -4.97 7.24 -1.83
CA ALA A 28 -3.72 7.26 -1.10
C ALA A 28 -2.67 6.47 -1.90
N LYS A 29 -1.54 7.11 -2.16
CA LYS A 29 -0.37 6.45 -2.76
C LYS A 29 0.27 5.56 -1.71
N LEU A 30 0.40 4.28 -2.04
CA LEU A 30 0.96 3.25 -1.21
C LEU A 30 2.22 2.69 -1.86
N THR A 31 3.18 2.31 -1.04
CA THR A 31 4.40 1.62 -1.45
C THR A 31 4.59 0.38 -0.59
N ARG A 32 5.27 -0.61 -1.12
CA ARG A 32 5.56 -1.85 -0.41
C ARG A 32 6.68 -1.59 0.58
N GLY A 33 6.39 -1.72 1.87
CA GLY A 33 7.38 -1.62 2.94
C GLY A 33 8.22 -2.90 3.07
N ASP A 34 9.26 -2.86 3.91
CA ASP A 34 10.24 -3.93 4.10
C ASP A 34 9.63 -5.27 4.52
N GLU A 35 8.55 -5.25 5.31
CA GLU A 35 7.84 -6.45 5.75
C GLU A 35 6.79 -6.95 4.74
N GLY A 36 6.75 -6.36 3.53
CA GLY A 36 5.77 -6.68 2.49
C GLY A 36 4.37 -6.13 2.76
N ALA A 37 4.22 -5.23 3.75
CA ALA A 37 3.00 -4.50 4.05
C ALA A 37 2.90 -3.20 3.23
N TRP A 38 1.70 -2.77 2.87
CA TRP A 38 1.47 -1.47 2.23
C TRP A 38 1.60 -0.33 3.25
N VAL A 39 2.49 0.61 2.97
CA VAL A 39 2.67 1.87 3.72
C VAL A 39 2.44 3.06 2.80
N LEU A 40 2.28 4.27 3.35
CA LEU A 40 2.12 5.48 2.54
C LEU A 40 3.41 5.79 1.73
N ALA A 41 3.26 6.14 0.46
CA ALA A 41 4.36 6.37 -0.49
C ALA A 41 5.25 7.62 -0.21
N GLY A 42 5.24 8.13 1.02
CA GLY A 42 6.17 9.15 1.51
C GLY A 42 6.83 8.81 2.85
N ASP A 43 6.49 7.66 3.43
CA ASP A 43 7.06 7.15 4.68
C ASP A 43 8.12 6.06 4.43
N ALA A 44 8.24 5.57 3.18
CA ALA A 44 9.33 4.68 2.82
C ALA A 44 10.67 5.43 2.92
N PRO A 45 11.65 4.91 3.69
CA PRO A 45 12.98 5.50 3.71
C PRO A 45 13.55 5.46 2.30
N ALA A 46 14.13 6.57 1.85
CA ALA A 46 14.92 6.60 0.62
C ALA A 46 16.16 5.72 0.83
N GLY A 47 16.06 4.45 0.45
CA GLY A 47 17.13 3.45 0.51
C GLY A 47 17.69 3.14 -0.86
#